data_AF-A0A7C7ARH5-F1
#
_entry.id   AF-A0A7C7ARH5-F1
#
_cell.length_a   1.000
_cell.length_b   1.000
_cell.length_c   1.000
_cell.angle_alpha   90.00
_cell.angle_beta   90.00
_cell.angle_gamma   90.00
#
_symmetry.space_group_name_H-M   'P 1'
#
loop_
_entity.id
_entity.type
_entity.pdbx_description
1 polymer ?
#
loop_
_entity_poly.entity_id
_entity_poly.type
_entity_poly.pdbx_seq_one_letter_code
_entity_poly.pdbx_strand_id
1 'polypeptide(L)'
;MSKALLKKYLLLFFVILLPLAAAFLVGNYGYRSEKFGKYGQGKWYDKYRAEFYDEFFTFEDDFTTRDKILRALKYGLNSHYKLYDEEPIFSQTIENEKGEKLFVLEIYRAIFEIEKSDRVEYLFTMYDVQYLKLRECFDVDSGVKQEIEKANVPGISAKIFKVASDGTVVRSPDSEIGFMTISDMSSVIPDYDADVDFKQGYSGSKRKDTDELVVCPLGFHRIPDTDWNETDKARLEIYASVEDVLDENNQPIKTTVIELDLEGYYSDPANFDYEDWTESYRQMQDPDKADYFRWVFGHYLWWISLIAFGLVGLITFSFYIFWVAENAYNEKAAGKAKTKRLRK
;
A
#
# COMPACT_ATOMS: atom_id res chain seq x y z
N MET A 1 57.26 9.67 -10.65
CA MET A 1 56.92 8.62 -9.67
C MET A 1 57.83 7.42 -9.90
N SER A 2 58.44 6.83 -8.85
CA SER A 2 59.32 5.66 -9.05
C SER A 2 58.48 4.41 -9.36
N LYS A 3 59.02 3.46 -10.13
CA LYS A 3 58.33 2.18 -10.45
C LYS A 3 57.90 1.41 -9.19
N ALA A 4 58.67 1.52 -8.11
CA ALA A 4 58.37 0.89 -6.82
C ALA A 4 57.18 1.54 -6.11
N LEU A 5 57.10 2.88 -6.10
CA LEU A 5 55.95 3.62 -5.57
C LEU A 5 54.68 3.33 -6.37
N LEU A 6 54.77 3.31 -7.71
CA LEU A 6 53.64 2.96 -8.58
C LEU A 6 53.12 1.54 -8.29
N LYS A 7 54.02 0.55 -8.14
CA LYS A 7 53.65 -0.83 -7.81
C LYS A 7 52.95 -0.93 -6.45
N LYS A 8 53.40 -0.17 -5.46
CA LYS A 8 52.78 -0.14 -4.12
C LYS A 8 51.37 0.45 -4.17
N TYR A 9 51.17 1.56 -4.88
CA TYR A 9 49.85 2.17 -5.05
C TYR A 9 48.89 1.28 -5.84
N LEU A 10 49.37 0.62 -6.90
CA LEU A 10 48.57 -0.35 -7.65
C LEU A 10 48.12 -1.52 -6.77
N LEU A 11 49.03 -2.06 -5.95
CA LEU A 11 48.70 -3.19 -5.09
C LEU A 11 47.72 -2.78 -3.98
N LEU A 12 47.91 -1.60 -3.38
CA LEU A 12 46.97 -1.02 -2.42
C LEU A 12 45.58 -0.78 -3.05
N PHE A 13 45.55 -0.30 -4.30
CA PHE A 13 44.32 -0.10 -5.06
C PHE A 13 43.55 -1.41 -5.22
N PHE A 14 44.20 -2.51 -5.60
CA PHE A 14 43.53 -3.82 -5.71
C PHE A 14 43.06 -4.39 -4.37
N VAL A 15 43.81 -4.18 -3.30
CA VAL A 15 43.43 -4.64 -1.95
C VAL A 15 42.16 -3.94 -1.45
N ILE A 16 41.89 -2.71 -1.88
CA ILE A 16 40.68 -1.97 -1.56
C ILE A 16 39.55 -2.27 -2.56
N LEU A 17 39.87 -2.32 -3.86
CA LEU A 17 38.87 -2.47 -4.91
C LEU A 17 38.25 -3.86 -4.95
N LEU A 18 39.03 -4.93 -4.73
CA LEU A 18 38.54 -6.31 -4.83
C LEU A 18 37.45 -6.64 -3.80
N PRO A 19 37.60 -6.29 -2.50
CA PRO A 19 36.51 -6.46 -1.53
C PRO A 19 35.25 -5.68 -1.88
N LEU A 20 35.39 -4.42 -2.34
CA LEU A 20 34.26 -3.59 -2.77
C LEU A 20 33.55 -4.17 -3.98
N ALA A 21 34.31 -4.63 -4.99
CA ALA A 21 33.77 -5.27 -6.18
C ALA A 21 33.06 -6.59 -5.83
N ALA A 22 33.62 -7.40 -4.94
CA ALA A 22 32.97 -8.62 -4.48
C ALA A 22 31.65 -8.35 -3.76
N ALA A 23 31.63 -7.37 -2.85
CA ALA A 23 30.41 -6.96 -2.16
C ALA A 23 29.34 -6.45 -3.14
N PHE A 24 29.73 -5.59 -4.09
CA PHE A 24 28.84 -5.09 -5.13
C PHE A 24 28.27 -6.22 -6.02
N LEU A 25 29.13 -7.13 -6.48
CA LEU A 25 28.72 -8.24 -7.33
C LEU A 25 27.80 -9.21 -6.59
N VAL A 26 28.05 -9.50 -5.31
CA VAL A 26 27.20 -10.35 -4.48
C VAL A 26 25.84 -9.70 -4.24
N GLY A 27 25.80 -8.42 -3.89
CA GLY A 27 24.55 -7.68 -3.72
C GLY A 27 23.74 -7.60 -5.01
N ASN A 28 24.37 -7.22 -6.12
CA ASN A 28 23.71 -7.09 -7.42
C ASN A 28 23.27 -8.44 -7.99
N TYR A 29 24.10 -9.48 -7.90
CA TYR A 29 23.73 -10.83 -8.33
C TYR A 29 22.63 -11.41 -7.45
N GLY A 30 22.73 -11.23 -6.12
CA GLY A 30 21.70 -11.65 -5.18
C GLY A 30 20.34 -11.04 -5.52
N TYR A 31 20.30 -9.73 -5.74
CA TYR A 31 19.07 -9.04 -6.14
C TYR A 31 18.57 -9.41 -7.54
N ARG A 32 19.42 -9.87 -8.46
CA ARG A 32 18.97 -10.33 -9.79
C ARG A 32 18.70 -11.83 -9.86
N SER A 33 18.92 -12.55 -8.76
CA SER A 33 18.76 -14.01 -8.73
C SER A 33 17.29 -14.43 -8.68
N GLU A 34 17.02 -15.67 -9.07
CA GLU A 34 15.68 -16.28 -8.99
C GLU A 34 15.12 -16.34 -7.55
N LYS A 35 15.96 -16.19 -6.53
CA LYS A 35 15.55 -16.28 -5.12
C LYS A 35 15.04 -14.97 -4.53
N PHE A 36 15.52 -13.83 -5.02
CA PHE A 36 15.28 -12.52 -4.40
C PHE A 36 14.84 -11.42 -5.38
N GLY A 37 14.92 -11.68 -6.69
CA GLY A 37 14.97 -10.63 -7.69
C GLY A 37 13.82 -10.51 -8.67
N LYS A 38 13.94 -9.50 -9.54
CA LYS A 38 13.06 -9.15 -10.67
C LYS A 38 12.65 -10.32 -11.57
N TYR A 39 13.51 -11.33 -11.72
CA TYR A 39 13.28 -12.53 -12.54
C TYR A 39 12.89 -13.76 -11.71
N GLY A 40 12.68 -13.60 -10.41
CA GLY A 40 12.27 -14.65 -9.50
C GLY A 40 10.89 -15.17 -9.87
N GLN A 41 10.87 -16.38 -10.42
CA GLN A 41 9.66 -17.19 -10.49
C GLN A 41 9.85 -18.37 -9.54
N GLY A 42 8.86 -18.60 -8.66
CA GLY A 42 8.82 -19.77 -7.78
C GLY A 42 8.77 -19.45 -6.28
N LYS A 43 8.70 -20.53 -5.49
CA LYS A 43 8.30 -20.54 -4.07
C LYS A 43 9.05 -19.57 -3.15
N TRP A 44 10.29 -19.20 -3.46
CA TRP A 44 11.09 -18.29 -2.63
C TRP A 44 10.72 -16.83 -2.86
N TYR A 45 10.51 -16.43 -4.12
CA TYR A 45 9.99 -15.10 -4.45
C TYR A 45 8.59 -14.91 -3.85
N ASP A 46 7.72 -15.90 -4.00
CA ASP A 46 6.37 -15.86 -3.40
C ASP A 46 6.44 -15.75 -1.86
N LYS A 47 7.39 -16.45 -1.23
CA LYS A 47 7.60 -16.38 0.23
C LYS A 47 8.07 -15.02 0.68
N TYR A 48 9.10 -14.43 0.05
CA TYR A 48 9.62 -13.12 0.46
C TYR A 48 8.67 -11.98 0.11
N ARG A 49 7.93 -12.12 -1.00
CA ARG A 49 6.85 -11.21 -1.34
C ARG A 49 5.72 -11.31 -0.30
N ALA A 50 5.36 -12.51 0.16
CA ALA A 50 4.41 -12.69 1.24
C ALA A 50 4.93 -12.12 2.57
N GLU A 51 6.20 -12.33 2.93
CA GLU A 51 6.82 -11.74 4.13
C GLU A 51 6.82 -10.20 4.06
N PHE A 52 7.13 -9.64 2.89
CA PHE A 52 7.02 -8.21 2.63
C PHE A 52 5.57 -7.74 2.78
N TYR A 53 4.59 -8.44 2.22
CA TYR A 53 3.18 -8.10 2.44
C TYR A 53 2.77 -8.19 3.91
N ASP A 54 3.18 -9.25 4.60
CA ASP A 54 2.86 -9.48 6.00
C ASP A 54 3.47 -8.36 6.86
N GLU A 55 4.75 -8.00 6.70
CA GLU A 55 5.37 -6.91 7.46
C GLU A 55 4.72 -5.55 7.14
N PHE A 56 4.30 -5.34 5.90
CA PHE A 56 3.72 -4.07 5.49
C PHE A 56 2.25 -3.90 5.86
N PHE A 57 1.49 -5.00 5.96
CA PHE A 57 0.11 -5.00 6.45
C PHE A 57 0.01 -5.47 7.91
N THR A 58 1.15 -5.71 8.57
CA THR A 58 1.22 -5.77 10.03
C THR A 58 1.17 -4.33 10.53
N PHE A 59 0.03 -3.99 11.09
CA PHE A 59 -0.17 -2.72 11.77
C PHE A 59 0.25 -2.87 13.22
N GLU A 60 1.01 -1.90 13.74
CA GLU A 60 1.29 -1.82 15.17
C GLU A 60 -0.02 -1.53 15.93
N ASP A 61 -0.05 -1.84 17.22
CA ASP A 61 -1.26 -1.75 18.06
C ASP A 61 -1.80 -0.32 18.21
N ASP A 62 -1.01 0.70 17.84
CA ASP A 62 -1.33 2.13 17.96
C ASP A 62 -1.81 2.81 16.67
N PHE A 63 -1.87 2.09 15.55
CA PHE A 63 -2.39 2.62 14.28
C PHE A 63 -3.91 2.86 14.34
N THR A 64 -4.35 4.08 14.01
CA THR A 64 -5.78 4.38 13.85
C THR A 64 -6.33 3.72 12.58
N THR A 65 -7.65 3.50 12.49
CA THR A 65 -8.29 2.95 11.27
C THR A 65 -7.94 3.78 10.02
N ARG A 66 -7.85 5.11 10.16
CA ARG A 66 -7.44 6.05 9.10
C ARG A 66 -5.99 5.84 8.65
N ASP A 67 -5.05 5.63 9.58
CA ASP A 67 -3.64 5.38 9.23
C ASP A 67 -3.50 4.09 8.40
N LYS A 68 -4.32 3.09 8.69
CA LYS A 68 -4.38 1.84 7.93
C LYS A 68 -4.93 2.08 6.53
N ILE A 69 -5.96 2.91 6.38
CA ILE A 69 -6.53 3.32 5.08
C ILE A 69 -5.46 4.02 4.23
N LEU A 70 -4.77 5.02 4.78
CA LEU A 70 -3.71 5.73 4.08
C LEU A 70 -2.57 4.80 3.64
N ARG A 71 -2.19 3.85 4.51
CA ARG A 71 -1.19 2.83 4.15
C ARG A 71 -1.69 1.91 3.04
N ALA A 72 -2.94 1.48 3.07
CA ALA A 72 -3.51 0.64 2.02
C ALA A 72 -3.69 1.38 0.69
N LEU A 73 -4.03 2.67 0.73
CA LEU A 73 -4.08 3.54 -0.46
C LEU A 73 -2.70 3.61 -1.13
N LYS A 74 -1.65 3.84 -0.36
CA LYS A 74 -0.28 3.90 -0.88
C LYS A 74 0.08 2.66 -1.71
N TYR A 75 -0.26 1.47 -1.20
CA TYR A 75 0.09 0.19 -1.82
C TYR A 75 -0.93 -0.36 -2.81
N GLY A 76 -1.95 0.42 -3.13
CA GLY A 76 -2.99 0.04 -4.07
C GLY A 76 -3.98 -0.93 -3.44
N LEU A 77 -5.10 -0.39 -2.92
CA LEU A 77 -6.32 -1.16 -2.65
C LEU A 77 -6.78 -1.99 -3.86
N ASN A 78 -6.36 -1.58 -5.05
CA ASN A 78 -6.51 -2.28 -6.30
C ASN A 78 -5.23 -2.09 -7.12
N SER A 79 -4.71 -3.15 -7.75
CA SER A 79 -3.37 -3.19 -8.37
C SER A 79 -3.18 -2.33 -9.62
N HIS A 80 -4.05 -1.34 -9.84
CA HIS A 80 -4.26 -0.79 -11.17
C HIS A 80 -4.34 0.75 -11.26
N TYR A 81 -4.54 1.51 -10.17
CA TYR A 81 -4.31 2.96 -10.24
C TYR A 81 -2.83 3.28 -10.14
N LYS A 82 -2.39 4.38 -10.77
CA LYS A 82 -1.01 4.84 -11.02
C LYS A 82 -0.62 6.04 -10.15
N LEU A 83 -1.55 6.98 -9.95
CA LEU A 83 -1.38 8.14 -9.09
C LEU A 83 -2.59 8.22 -8.16
N TYR A 84 -2.42 8.75 -6.96
CA TYR A 84 -3.53 9.09 -6.07
C TYR A 84 -3.23 10.34 -5.27
N ASP A 85 -4.29 11.05 -4.91
CA ASP A 85 -4.24 12.17 -4.00
C ASP A 85 -4.25 11.62 -2.56
N GLU A 86 -3.22 11.95 -1.77
CA GLU A 86 -3.14 11.51 -0.37
C GLU A 86 -4.16 12.24 0.52
N GLU A 87 -4.58 13.45 0.11
CA GLU A 87 -5.63 14.17 0.79
C GLU A 87 -6.98 13.82 0.18
N PRO A 88 -7.98 13.46 1.01
CA PRO A 88 -9.31 13.22 0.49
C PRO A 88 -9.93 14.53 0.02
N ILE A 89 -10.57 14.52 -1.16
CA ILE A 89 -11.34 15.67 -1.66
C ILE A 89 -12.58 15.98 -0.83
N PHE A 90 -13.00 15.00 -0.05
CA PHE A 90 -14.12 15.11 0.86
C PHE A 90 -13.81 14.29 2.10
N SER A 91 -13.93 14.90 3.27
CA SER A 91 -13.80 14.23 4.57
C SER A 91 -14.83 14.81 5.52
N GLN A 92 -15.76 13.97 5.96
CA GLN A 92 -16.81 14.39 6.89
C GLN A 92 -17.20 13.26 7.83
N THR A 93 -17.38 13.59 9.11
CA THR A 93 -18.10 12.74 10.06
C THR A 93 -19.59 12.85 9.79
N ILE A 94 -20.21 11.74 9.42
CA ILE A 94 -21.65 11.64 9.21
C ILE A 94 -22.31 11.42 10.57
N GLU A 95 -23.34 12.21 10.86
CA GLU A 95 -24.07 12.20 12.12
C GLU A 95 -25.56 11.95 11.86
N ASN A 96 -26.27 11.38 12.85
CA ASN A 96 -27.72 11.27 12.81
C ASN A 96 -28.38 12.63 13.16
N GLU A 97 -29.72 12.68 13.13
CA GLU A 97 -30.50 13.88 13.46
C GLU A 97 -30.25 14.43 14.87
N LYS A 98 -29.71 13.61 15.79
CA LYS A 98 -29.37 13.99 17.16
C LYS A 98 -27.94 14.51 17.30
N GLY A 99 -27.17 14.58 16.21
CA GLY A 99 -25.74 14.95 16.23
C GLY A 99 -24.82 13.83 16.73
N GLU A 100 -25.29 12.58 16.73
CA GLU A 100 -24.47 11.44 17.12
C GLU A 100 -23.78 10.86 15.88
N LYS A 101 -22.46 10.65 15.98
CA LYS A 101 -21.67 10.03 14.92
C LYS A 101 -22.26 8.69 14.46
N LEU A 102 -22.36 8.51 13.15
CA LEU A 102 -22.70 7.28 12.46
C LEU A 102 -21.47 6.64 11.81
N PHE A 103 -20.65 7.41 11.09
CA PHE A 103 -19.38 6.94 10.51
C PHE A 103 -18.56 8.14 10.01
N VAL A 104 -17.30 7.90 9.62
CA VAL A 104 -16.51 8.87 8.83
C VAL A 104 -16.58 8.48 7.37
N LEU A 105 -16.83 9.44 6.49
CA LEU A 105 -16.76 9.28 5.04
C LEU A 105 -15.57 10.08 4.51
N GLU A 106 -14.66 9.41 3.82
CA GLU A 106 -13.61 10.06 3.04
C GLU A 106 -13.64 9.60 1.59
N ILE A 107 -13.46 10.54 0.67
CA ILE A 107 -13.42 10.30 -0.77
C ILE A 107 -12.06 10.76 -1.28
N TYR A 108 -11.30 9.85 -1.87
CA TYR A 108 -10.00 10.12 -2.47
C TYR A 108 -10.12 10.10 -4.00
N ARG A 109 -9.16 10.72 -4.68
CA ARG A 109 -9.03 10.67 -6.14
C ARG A 109 -7.82 9.83 -6.55
N ALA A 110 -7.95 9.10 -7.64
CA ALA A 110 -6.85 8.38 -8.24
C ALA A 110 -6.90 8.43 -9.77
N ILE A 111 -5.73 8.33 -10.40
CA ILE A 111 -5.59 8.11 -11.84
C ILE A 111 -5.35 6.64 -12.09
N PHE A 112 -6.21 6.03 -12.89
CA PHE A 112 -6.09 4.66 -13.34
C PHE A 112 -5.58 4.62 -14.78
N GLU A 113 -4.47 3.93 -15.01
CA GLU A 113 -3.88 3.82 -16.34
C GLU A 113 -4.41 2.56 -17.03
N ILE A 114 -5.15 2.72 -18.11
CA ILE A 114 -5.46 1.61 -19.04
C ILE A 114 -4.45 1.70 -20.17
N GLU A 115 -4.07 0.58 -20.80
CA GLU A 115 -3.03 0.44 -21.85
C GLU A 115 -3.01 1.52 -22.97
N LYS A 116 -4.05 2.36 -23.10
CA LYS A 116 -4.15 3.43 -24.10
C LYS A 116 -4.66 4.78 -23.57
N SER A 117 -5.02 4.89 -22.28
CA SER A 117 -5.52 6.15 -21.70
C SER A 117 -5.55 6.11 -20.17
N ASP A 118 -5.10 7.20 -19.56
CA ASP A 118 -5.34 7.48 -18.14
C ASP A 118 -6.82 7.83 -17.93
N ARG A 119 -7.39 7.46 -16.78
CA ARG A 119 -8.76 7.79 -16.37
C ARG A 119 -8.82 8.18 -14.91
N VAL A 120 -9.81 8.95 -14.52
CA VAL A 120 -10.04 9.35 -13.12
C VAL A 120 -10.96 8.34 -12.44
N GLU A 121 -10.59 7.92 -11.23
CA GLU A 121 -11.42 7.10 -10.34
C GLU A 121 -11.50 7.74 -8.95
N TYR A 122 -12.66 7.55 -8.30
CA TYR A 122 -12.93 8.08 -6.97
C TYR A 122 -13.02 6.92 -5.99
N LEU A 123 -12.29 7.00 -4.89
CA LEU A 123 -12.21 5.95 -3.88
C LEU A 123 -13.00 6.38 -2.66
N PHE A 124 -14.06 5.65 -2.33
CA PHE A 124 -14.92 5.94 -1.20
C PHE A 124 -14.51 5.04 -0.06
N THR A 125 -14.31 5.64 1.10
CA THR A 125 -13.94 4.94 2.33
C THR A 125 -14.91 5.34 3.42
N MET A 126 -15.55 4.35 4.07
CA MET A 126 -16.31 4.58 5.28
C MET A 126 -15.71 3.76 6.42
N TYR A 127 -15.52 4.37 7.58
CA TYR A 127 -14.87 3.74 8.73
C TYR A 127 -15.34 4.34 10.06
N ASP A 128 -14.97 3.69 11.17
CA ASP A 128 -15.49 4.01 12.51
C ASP A 128 -17.03 3.99 12.49
N VAL A 129 -17.56 2.90 11.92
CA VAL A 129 -18.99 2.75 11.67
C VAL A 129 -19.71 2.36 12.96
N GLN A 130 -20.71 3.16 13.32
CA GLN A 130 -21.56 2.97 14.49
C GLN A 130 -22.83 2.20 14.08
N TYR A 131 -22.70 0.90 13.85
CA TYR A 131 -23.79 0.02 13.39
C TYR A 131 -25.00 0.00 14.32
N LEU A 132 -24.77 0.10 15.63
CA LEU A 132 -25.87 0.17 16.61
C LEU A 132 -26.72 1.42 16.40
N LYS A 133 -26.08 2.56 16.13
CA LYS A 133 -26.77 3.82 15.86
C LYS A 133 -27.38 3.86 14.47
N LEU A 134 -26.77 3.19 13.49
CA LEU A 134 -27.36 3.03 12.15
C LEU A 134 -28.72 2.33 12.20
N ARG A 135 -28.94 1.39 13.13
CA ARG A 135 -30.25 0.75 13.35
C ARG A 135 -31.34 1.75 13.76
N GLU A 136 -30.98 2.85 14.41
CA GLU A 136 -31.94 3.90 14.78
C GLU A 136 -32.41 4.73 13.58
N CYS A 137 -31.70 4.68 12.44
CA CYS A 137 -32.03 5.43 11.23
C CYS A 137 -33.16 4.78 10.40
N PHE A 138 -33.62 3.59 10.79
CA PHE A 138 -34.75 2.92 10.14
C PHE A 138 -36.07 3.45 10.72
N ASP A 139 -36.81 4.20 9.90
CA ASP A 139 -38.16 4.66 10.22
C ASP A 139 -39.19 3.57 9.89
N VAL A 140 -39.33 2.63 10.83
CA VAL A 140 -40.21 1.45 10.72
C VAL A 140 -41.03 1.28 12.00
N ASP A 141 -42.09 0.49 11.93
CA ASP A 141 -42.91 0.22 13.11
C ASP A 141 -42.15 -0.55 14.21
N SER A 142 -42.67 -0.51 15.44
CA SER A 142 -42.00 -1.08 16.60
C SER A 142 -41.75 -2.59 16.52
N GLY A 143 -42.56 -3.34 15.76
CA GLY A 143 -42.37 -4.78 15.59
C GLY A 143 -41.15 -5.05 14.73
N VAL A 144 -41.07 -4.42 13.57
CA VAL A 144 -39.93 -4.50 12.65
C VAL A 144 -38.65 -3.96 13.30
N LYS A 145 -38.74 -2.88 14.08
CA LYS A 145 -37.59 -2.34 14.81
C LYS A 145 -36.95 -3.36 15.75
N GLN A 146 -37.74 -4.18 16.43
CA GLN A 146 -37.23 -5.27 17.27
C GLN A 146 -36.59 -6.41 16.46
N GLU A 147 -37.01 -6.61 15.22
CA GLU A 147 -36.38 -7.58 14.32
C GLU A 147 -35.01 -7.06 13.86
N ILE A 148 -34.92 -5.79 13.48
CA ILE A 148 -33.66 -5.10 13.13
C ILE A 148 -32.67 -5.14 14.30
N GLU A 149 -33.11 -4.88 15.53
CA GLU A 149 -32.26 -4.94 16.73
C GLU A 149 -31.69 -6.35 17.00
N LYS A 150 -32.38 -7.41 16.55
CA LYS A 150 -31.97 -8.82 16.73
C LYS A 150 -31.19 -9.39 15.56
N ALA A 151 -31.22 -8.73 14.41
CA ALA A 151 -30.56 -9.14 13.18
C ALA A 151 -29.05 -8.88 13.24
N ASN A 152 -28.33 -9.25 12.17
CA ASN A 152 -26.91 -8.93 12.03
C ASN A 152 -26.70 -7.41 11.88
N VAL A 153 -25.44 -6.96 11.82
CA VAL A 153 -25.13 -5.55 11.56
C VAL A 153 -25.67 -5.12 10.18
N PRO A 154 -26.20 -3.89 10.03
CA PRO A 154 -26.65 -3.40 8.72
C PRO A 154 -25.52 -3.40 7.68
N GLY A 155 -25.80 -3.89 6.48
CA GLY A 155 -24.97 -3.67 5.31
C GLY A 155 -25.07 -2.21 4.86
N ILE A 156 -23.96 -1.64 4.37
CA ILE A 156 -23.91 -0.28 3.85
C ILE A 156 -23.70 -0.35 2.34
N SER A 157 -24.45 0.47 1.61
CA SER A 157 -24.26 0.66 0.18
C SER A 157 -24.25 2.14 -0.19
N ALA A 158 -23.54 2.48 -1.25
CA ALA A 158 -23.50 3.84 -1.78
C ALA A 158 -23.89 3.85 -3.26
N LYS A 159 -24.66 4.88 -3.65
CA LYS A 159 -25.01 5.17 -5.04
C LYS A 159 -24.64 6.59 -5.39
N ILE A 160 -24.19 6.78 -6.62
CA ILE A 160 -23.79 8.10 -7.11
C ILE A 160 -24.55 8.41 -8.39
N PHE A 161 -25.15 9.59 -8.42
CA PHE A 161 -25.93 10.11 -9.52
C PHE A 161 -25.35 11.44 -10.00
N LYS A 162 -25.43 11.73 -11.30
CA LYS A 162 -25.14 13.07 -11.81
C LYS A 162 -26.31 14.00 -11.48
N VAL A 163 -25.99 15.20 -11.00
CA VAL A 163 -26.97 16.29 -10.87
C VAL A 163 -26.97 17.07 -12.18
N ALA A 164 -28.14 17.21 -12.79
CA ALA A 164 -28.29 18.02 -14.00
C ALA A 164 -28.14 19.52 -13.70
N SER A 165 -27.89 20.33 -14.73
CA SER A 165 -27.66 21.77 -14.59
C SER A 165 -28.85 22.56 -14.00
N ASP A 166 -30.06 21.99 -14.04
CA ASP A 166 -31.27 22.53 -13.43
C ASP A 166 -31.47 22.06 -11.97
N GLY A 167 -30.52 21.31 -11.41
CA GLY A 167 -30.56 20.75 -10.07
C GLY A 167 -31.31 19.42 -9.96
N THR A 168 -31.80 18.85 -11.06
CA THR A 168 -32.51 17.57 -11.02
C THR A 168 -31.55 16.39 -10.88
N VAL A 169 -31.86 15.48 -9.96
CA VAL A 169 -31.14 14.20 -9.79
C VAL A 169 -31.92 13.12 -10.53
N VAL A 170 -31.34 12.58 -11.60
CA VAL A 170 -31.95 11.45 -12.32
C VAL A 170 -31.60 10.17 -11.56
N ARG A 171 -32.63 9.52 -11.02
CA ARG A 171 -32.51 8.27 -10.26
C ARG A 171 -33.04 7.10 -11.10
N SER A 172 -32.26 6.67 -12.08
CA SER A 172 -32.53 5.46 -12.88
C SER A 172 -31.31 4.56 -12.91
N PRO A 173 -31.44 3.25 -13.12
CA PRO A 173 -30.28 2.36 -13.29
C PRO A 173 -29.33 2.81 -14.42
N ASP A 174 -29.88 3.45 -15.45
CA ASP A 174 -29.10 3.99 -16.59
C ASP A 174 -28.40 5.33 -16.27
N SER A 175 -28.77 5.97 -15.15
CA SER A 175 -28.15 7.20 -14.61
C SER A 175 -27.46 6.97 -13.27
N GLU A 176 -27.48 5.72 -12.77
CA GLU A 176 -26.67 5.25 -11.66
C GLU A 176 -25.27 5.01 -12.21
N ILE A 177 -24.36 5.88 -11.82
CA ILE A 177 -23.02 5.94 -12.42
C ILE A 177 -22.09 4.95 -11.69
N GLY A 178 -22.51 4.49 -10.52
CA GLY A 178 -21.84 3.43 -9.80
C GLY A 178 -22.58 3.02 -8.54
N PHE A 179 -22.30 1.78 -8.15
CA PHE A 179 -22.88 1.07 -7.04
C PHE A 179 -21.75 0.44 -6.22
N MET A 180 -21.92 0.43 -4.92
CA MET A 180 -20.92 -0.07 -4.00
C MET A 180 -21.58 -0.86 -2.89
N THR A 181 -21.21 -2.14 -2.76
CA THR A 181 -21.59 -3.03 -1.65
C THR A 181 -20.35 -3.51 -0.91
N ILE A 182 -20.46 -3.63 0.42
CA ILE A 182 -19.39 -4.15 1.30
C ILE A 182 -18.85 -5.50 0.81
N SER A 183 -19.69 -6.34 0.21
CA SER A 183 -19.35 -7.68 -0.28
C SER A 183 -18.39 -7.70 -1.47
N ASP A 184 -18.33 -6.62 -2.26
CA ASP A 184 -17.64 -6.61 -3.56
C ASP A 184 -16.18 -6.13 -3.46
N MET A 185 -15.72 -5.91 -2.23
CA MET A 185 -14.46 -5.24 -1.93
C MET A 185 -13.44 -6.22 -1.38
N SER A 186 -12.23 -6.18 -1.93
CA SER A 186 -11.09 -6.92 -1.40
C SER A 186 -10.80 -6.46 0.03
N SER A 187 -11.06 -7.35 0.99
CA SER A 187 -10.89 -7.12 2.41
C SER A 187 -9.41 -6.86 2.74
N VAL A 188 -9.06 -5.65 3.15
CA VAL A 188 -7.70 -5.31 3.60
C VAL A 188 -7.67 -4.64 4.97
N ILE A 189 -8.77 -4.04 5.45
CA ILE A 189 -8.76 -3.23 6.68
C ILE A 189 -9.96 -3.55 7.57
N PRO A 190 -9.75 -4.18 8.74
CA PRO A 190 -10.76 -4.25 9.79
C PRO A 190 -11.19 -2.86 10.26
N ASP A 191 -12.47 -2.66 10.54
CA ASP A 191 -12.94 -1.44 11.19
C ASP A 191 -12.82 -1.57 12.71
N TYR A 192 -11.72 -1.03 13.27
CA TYR A 192 -11.35 -1.25 14.67
C TYR A 192 -12.16 -0.40 15.65
N ASP A 193 -12.66 0.74 15.18
CA ASP A 193 -13.38 1.72 16.01
C ASP A 193 -14.91 1.56 15.91
N ALA A 194 -15.39 0.62 15.08
CA ALA A 194 -16.81 0.35 14.91
C ALA A 194 -17.52 -0.08 16.20
N ASP A 195 -18.72 0.46 16.42
CA ASP A 195 -19.63 -0.08 17.44
C ASP A 195 -20.38 -1.27 16.84
N VAL A 196 -20.22 -2.43 17.47
CA VAL A 196 -20.82 -3.67 16.97
C VAL A 196 -21.42 -4.44 18.13
N ASP A 197 -22.65 -4.90 17.92
CA ASP A 197 -23.30 -5.85 18.82
C ASP A 197 -23.67 -7.06 17.97
N PHE A 198 -22.85 -8.11 18.09
CA PHE A 198 -22.99 -9.31 17.29
C PHE A 198 -23.48 -10.49 18.14
N LYS A 199 -24.29 -11.35 17.52
CA LYS A 199 -24.32 -12.79 17.89
C LYS A 199 -23.10 -13.54 17.35
N GLN A 200 -22.53 -13.11 16.22
CA GLN A 200 -21.24 -13.55 15.65
C GLN A 200 -20.60 -12.40 14.86
N GLY A 201 -19.45 -11.93 15.31
CA GLY A 201 -18.64 -10.92 14.64
C GLY A 201 -17.88 -10.04 15.62
N TYR A 202 -16.73 -9.53 15.21
CA TYR A 202 -15.77 -8.94 16.14
C TYR A 202 -15.11 -7.68 15.59
N SER A 203 -15.02 -6.65 16.44
CA SER A 203 -14.19 -5.44 16.26
C SER A 203 -12.79 -5.69 16.83
N GLY A 204 -11.74 -5.44 16.04
CA GLY A 204 -10.40 -6.01 16.23
C GLY A 204 -9.66 -5.73 17.55
N SER A 205 -9.49 -6.74 18.40
CA SER A 205 -8.22 -7.17 19.05
C SER A 205 -8.11 -8.66 19.52
N LYS A 206 -9.13 -9.55 19.44
CA LYS A 206 -9.15 -10.98 19.87
C LYS A 206 -10.13 -11.86 19.05
N ARG A 207 -9.60 -12.90 18.38
CA ARG A 207 -10.34 -13.88 17.55
C ARG A 207 -10.98 -15.03 18.34
N LYS A 208 -12.14 -15.52 17.86
CA LYS A 208 -12.53 -16.94 17.85
C LYS A 208 -12.79 -17.39 16.41
N ASP A 209 -12.70 -18.69 16.14
CA ASP A 209 -12.74 -19.29 14.79
C ASP A 209 -14.13 -19.26 14.10
N THR A 210 -15.16 -18.66 14.72
CA THR A 210 -16.56 -18.69 14.25
C THR A 210 -17.16 -17.30 13.97
N ASP A 211 -16.36 -16.23 14.00
CA ASP A 211 -16.85 -14.86 14.06
C ASP A 211 -16.55 -14.10 12.75
N GLU A 212 -17.52 -13.34 12.23
CA GLU A 212 -17.38 -12.52 11.02
C GLU A 212 -16.68 -11.17 11.30
N LEU A 213 -15.73 -10.80 10.45
CA LEU A 213 -14.96 -9.57 10.60
C LEU A 213 -15.72 -8.39 9.99
N VAL A 214 -15.85 -7.29 10.73
CA VAL A 214 -16.28 -6.01 10.15
C VAL A 214 -15.12 -5.34 9.46
N VAL A 215 -15.34 -4.94 8.22
CA VAL A 215 -14.33 -4.31 7.37
C VAL A 215 -14.80 -2.94 6.92
N CYS A 216 -13.86 -2.02 6.79
CA CYS A 216 -14.13 -0.71 6.20
C CYS A 216 -14.53 -0.92 4.73
N PRO A 217 -15.71 -0.46 4.27
CA PRO A 217 -16.00 -0.43 2.85
C PRO A 217 -15.05 0.53 2.13
N LEU A 218 -14.32 -0.02 1.17
CA LEU A 218 -13.41 0.67 0.27
C LEU A 218 -13.80 0.32 -1.17
N GLY A 219 -14.39 1.26 -1.90
CA GLY A 219 -14.81 0.99 -3.28
C GLY A 219 -14.37 2.05 -4.27
N PHE A 220 -14.29 1.62 -5.52
CA PHE A 220 -13.93 2.47 -6.64
C PHE A 220 -15.18 2.85 -7.40
N HIS A 221 -15.30 4.13 -7.69
CA HIS A 221 -16.26 4.63 -8.66
C HIS A 221 -15.52 5.03 -9.91
N ARG A 222 -15.82 4.31 -10.99
CA ARG A 222 -15.44 4.73 -12.33
C ARG A 222 -16.40 5.84 -12.75
N ILE A 223 -15.86 7.00 -13.11
CA ILE A 223 -16.62 7.94 -13.93
C ILE A 223 -16.56 7.42 -15.38
N PRO A 224 -17.71 7.11 -16.03
CA PRO A 224 -17.75 6.75 -17.44
C PRO A 224 -17.14 7.88 -18.26
N ASP A 225 -16.77 7.61 -19.52
CA ASP A 225 -16.18 8.58 -20.45
C ASP A 225 -17.23 9.64 -20.87
N THR A 226 -17.70 10.40 -19.89
CA THR A 226 -18.68 11.47 -19.94
C THR A 226 -17.91 12.72 -19.56
N ASP A 227 -18.13 13.84 -20.23
CA ASP A 227 -17.47 15.10 -19.88
C ASP A 227 -18.04 15.62 -18.54
N TRP A 228 -17.35 15.29 -17.45
CA TRP A 228 -17.56 15.92 -16.15
C TRP A 228 -16.57 17.06 -16.02
N ASN A 229 -17.10 18.25 -15.81
CA ASN A 229 -16.32 19.46 -15.57
C ASN A 229 -16.43 19.89 -14.10
N GLU A 230 -15.60 20.86 -13.73
CA GLU A 230 -15.50 21.42 -12.38
C GLU A 230 -16.83 21.92 -11.78
N THR A 231 -17.81 22.23 -12.62
CA THR A 231 -19.14 22.72 -12.19
C THR A 231 -20.20 21.64 -12.12
N ASP A 232 -19.91 20.43 -12.60
CA ASP A 232 -20.80 19.29 -12.45
C ASP A 232 -20.86 18.85 -10.99
N LYS A 233 -22.05 18.53 -10.53
CA LYS A 233 -22.29 18.03 -9.17
C LYS A 233 -22.66 16.56 -9.21
N ALA A 234 -22.19 15.81 -8.23
CA ALA A 234 -22.61 14.44 -7.96
C ALA A 234 -23.54 14.43 -6.74
N ARG A 235 -24.61 13.63 -6.78
CA ARG A 235 -25.40 13.28 -5.61
C ARG A 235 -24.95 11.91 -5.13
N LEU A 236 -24.32 11.85 -3.96
CA LEU A 236 -24.02 10.62 -3.25
C LEU A 236 -25.17 10.29 -2.31
N GLU A 237 -25.72 9.09 -2.42
CA GLU A 237 -26.74 8.56 -1.52
C GLU A 237 -26.18 7.31 -0.85
N ILE A 238 -26.08 7.33 0.48
CA ILE A 238 -25.64 6.19 1.29
C ILE A 238 -26.86 5.58 1.96
N TYR A 239 -26.94 4.26 1.91
CA TYR A 239 -28.03 3.49 2.47
C TYR A 239 -27.52 2.41 3.41
N ALA A 240 -28.33 2.13 4.43
CA ALA A 240 -28.18 0.97 5.29
C ALA A 240 -29.29 -0.05 4.96
N SER A 241 -28.94 -1.34 4.92
CA SER A 241 -29.89 -2.42 4.70
C SER A 241 -29.66 -3.59 5.65
N VAL A 242 -30.73 -4.25 6.07
CA VAL A 242 -30.65 -5.43 6.94
C VAL A 242 -31.17 -6.64 6.16
N GLU A 243 -30.26 -7.52 5.72
CA GLU A 243 -30.60 -8.64 4.82
C GLU A 243 -31.63 -9.61 5.39
N ASP A 244 -31.59 -9.85 6.70
CA ASP A 244 -32.45 -10.82 7.39
C ASP A 244 -33.88 -10.30 7.66
N VAL A 245 -34.12 -9.00 7.49
CA VAL A 245 -35.43 -8.37 7.78
C VAL A 245 -36.01 -7.88 6.46
N LEU A 246 -37.15 -8.46 6.06
CA LEU A 246 -37.73 -8.24 4.74
C LEU A 246 -38.94 -7.29 4.79
N ASP A 247 -39.11 -6.49 3.75
CA ASP A 247 -40.27 -5.66 3.52
C ASP A 247 -41.46 -6.45 2.94
N GLU A 248 -42.57 -5.76 2.66
CA GLU A 248 -43.78 -6.36 2.08
C GLU A 248 -43.55 -6.99 0.69
N ASN A 249 -42.46 -6.62 0.00
CA ASN A 249 -42.06 -7.14 -1.32
C ASN A 249 -40.99 -8.23 -1.23
N ASN A 250 -40.70 -8.73 -0.02
CA ASN A 250 -39.67 -9.72 0.24
C ASN A 250 -38.26 -9.24 -0.16
N GLN A 251 -38.00 -7.94 -0.02
CA GLN A 251 -36.69 -7.31 -0.19
C GLN A 251 -36.12 -6.93 1.18
N PRO A 252 -34.79 -6.94 1.36
CA PRO A 252 -34.17 -6.42 2.58
C PRO A 252 -34.64 -5.01 2.89
N ILE A 253 -35.03 -4.77 4.15
CA ILE A 253 -35.38 -3.43 4.61
C ILE A 253 -34.17 -2.52 4.43
N LYS A 254 -34.44 -1.34 3.88
CA LYS A 254 -33.43 -0.36 3.50
C LYS A 254 -33.85 1.04 3.95
N THR A 255 -32.91 1.82 4.46
CA THR A 255 -33.10 3.24 4.77
C THR A 255 -31.99 4.09 4.13
N THR A 256 -32.31 5.33 3.80
CA THR A 256 -31.32 6.32 3.37
C THR A 256 -30.67 6.93 4.60
N VAL A 257 -29.36 6.78 4.73
CA VAL A 257 -28.60 7.31 5.87
C VAL A 257 -28.22 8.76 5.63
N ILE A 258 -27.73 9.06 4.42
CA ILE A 258 -27.42 10.43 4.05
C ILE A 258 -27.47 10.65 2.54
N GLU A 259 -27.82 11.87 2.16
CA GLU A 259 -27.70 12.40 0.80
C GLU A 259 -26.76 13.61 0.81
N LEU A 260 -25.75 13.59 -0.06
CA LEU A 260 -24.73 14.63 -0.15
C LEU A 260 -24.58 15.10 -1.60
N ASP A 261 -24.57 16.41 -1.81
CA ASP A 261 -24.09 17.00 -3.06
C ASP A 261 -22.59 17.19 -2.96
N LEU A 262 -21.87 16.58 -3.88
CA LEU A 262 -20.42 16.63 -3.98
C LEU A 262 -20.02 17.44 -5.21
N GLU A 263 -18.96 18.23 -5.07
CA GLU A 263 -18.40 19.08 -6.12
C GLU A 263 -16.97 18.62 -6.46
N GLY A 264 -16.37 19.16 -7.52
CA GLY A 264 -14.98 18.84 -7.89
C GLY A 264 -14.81 17.46 -8.54
N TYR A 265 -15.84 17.01 -9.26
CA TYR A 265 -15.78 15.79 -10.06
C TYR A 265 -15.26 16.10 -11.47
N TYR A 266 -14.16 15.47 -11.87
CA TYR A 266 -13.61 15.58 -13.21
C TYR A 266 -13.43 14.18 -13.79
N SER A 267 -13.69 14.05 -15.08
CA SER A 267 -13.46 12.80 -15.81
C SER A 267 -12.17 12.81 -16.62
N ASP A 268 -11.68 13.99 -17.02
CA ASP A 268 -10.46 14.13 -17.83
C ASP A 268 -9.23 14.34 -16.93
N PRO A 269 -8.25 13.40 -16.95
CA PRO A 269 -6.99 13.54 -16.24
C PRO A 269 -6.20 14.81 -16.60
N ALA A 270 -6.37 15.39 -17.78
CA ALA A 270 -5.63 16.59 -18.18
C ALA A 270 -6.00 17.84 -17.35
N ASN A 271 -7.10 17.80 -16.60
CA ASN A 271 -7.58 18.91 -15.78
C ASN A 271 -6.99 18.95 -14.37
N PHE A 272 -6.15 17.98 -13.98
CA PHE A 272 -5.56 17.94 -12.65
C PHE A 272 -4.13 18.49 -12.62
N ASP A 273 -3.82 19.17 -11.52
CA ASP A 273 -2.44 19.41 -11.11
C ASP A 273 -1.96 18.21 -10.29
N TYR A 274 -0.85 17.62 -10.73
CA TYR A 274 -0.26 16.41 -10.14
C TYR A 274 0.94 16.70 -9.24
N GLU A 275 1.28 17.97 -8.97
CA GLU A 275 2.46 18.33 -8.16
C GLU A 275 2.47 17.64 -6.79
N ASP A 276 1.30 17.52 -6.15
CA ASP A 276 1.15 16.93 -4.81
C ASP A 276 0.62 15.48 -4.82
N TRP A 277 0.49 14.87 -6.00
CA TRP A 277 -0.03 13.50 -6.11
C TRP A 277 1.07 12.46 -5.87
N THR A 278 0.71 11.38 -5.17
CA THR A 278 1.62 10.29 -4.88
C THR A 278 1.50 9.19 -5.93
N GLU A 279 2.64 8.69 -6.40
CA GLU A 279 2.67 7.47 -7.20
C GLU A 279 2.22 6.28 -6.35
N SER A 280 1.12 5.65 -6.75
CA SER A 280 0.69 4.40 -6.11
C SER A 280 1.63 3.27 -6.53
N TYR A 281 1.77 2.27 -5.65
CA TYR A 281 2.53 1.08 -5.99
C TYR A 281 1.75 0.11 -6.91
N ARG A 282 1.12 0.61 -7.99
CA ARG A 282 0.68 -0.21 -9.16
C ARG A 282 1.73 -1.22 -9.57
N GLN A 283 2.97 -0.79 -9.38
CA GLN A 283 4.21 -1.48 -9.66
C GLN A 283 4.56 -2.55 -8.61
N MET A 284 3.69 -2.95 -7.69
CA MET A 284 3.90 -4.21 -6.94
C MET A 284 3.84 -5.45 -7.85
N GLN A 285 3.41 -5.31 -9.11
CA GLN A 285 3.67 -6.29 -10.16
C GLN A 285 5.11 -6.21 -10.73
N ASP A 286 5.82 -5.09 -10.53
CA ASP A 286 7.24 -4.85 -10.87
C ASP A 286 8.07 -4.53 -9.59
N PRO A 287 8.57 -5.56 -8.89
CA PRO A 287 9.25 -5.44 -7.59
C PRO A 287 10.39 -4.41 -7.54
N ASP A 288 10.94 -4.02 -8.68
CA ASP A 288 11.99 -3.01 -8.76
C ASP A 288 11.56 -1.62 -8.28
N LYS A 289 10.25 -1.34 -8.22
CA LYS A 289 9.75 0.01 -7.94
C LYS A 289 8.95 0.14 -6.64
N ALA A 290 8.60 -0.98 -5.99
CA ALA A 290 7.79 -0.99 -4.77
C ALA A 290 8.58 -0.91 -3.45
N ASP A 291 9.74 -0.24 -3.43
CA ASP A 291 10.72 -0.29 -2.32
C ASP A 291 11.21 -1.71 -1.95
N TYR A 292 10.78 -2.75 -2.66
CA TYR A 292 11.16 -4.13 -2.39
C TYR A 292 12.66 -4.37 -2.57
N PHE A 293 13.32 -3.70 -3.52
CA PHE A 293 14.79 -3.67 -3.57
C PHE A 293 15.40 -3.20 -2.25
N ARG A 294 14.92 -2.07 -1.72
CA ARG A 294 15.43 -1.48 -0.48
C ARG A 294 15.17 -2.42 0.70
N TRP A 295 13.99 -3.05 0.76
CA TRP A 295 13.63 -4.01 1.79
C TRP A 295 14.48 -5.28 1.72
N VAL A 296 14.57 -5.95 0.56
CA VAL A 296 15.39 -7.15 0.34
C VAL A 296 16.86 -6.87 0.62
N PHE A 297 17.35 -5.70 0.18
CA PHE A 297 18.73 -5.31 0.42
C PHE A 297 18.99 -5.09 1.91
N GLY A 298 18.13 -4.35 2.61
CA GLY A 298 18.26 -4.10 4.04
C GLY A 298 18.19 -5.37 4.90
N HIS A 299 17.22 -6.24 4.62
CA HIS A 299 16.96 -7.44 5.43
C HIS A 299 17.92 -8.60 5.14
N TYR A 300 18.32 -8.81 3.88
CA TYR A 300 19.10 -9.99 3.49
C TYR A 300 20.43 -9.64 2.82
N LEU A 301 20.42 -8.89 1.72
CA LEU A 301 21.61 -8.76 0.87
C LEU A 301 22.73 -7.91 1.48
N TRP A 302 22.38 -6.98 2.37
CA TRP A 302 23.35 -6.14 3.10
C TRP A 302 24.31 -7.00 3.92
N TRP A 303 23.78 -7.93 4.71
CA TRP A 303 24.58 -8.80 5.56
C TRP A 303 25.46 -9.75 4.74
N ILE A 304 24.93 -10.29 3.65
CA ILE A 304 25.68 -11.16 2.73
C ILE A 304 26.81 -10.37 2.05
N SER A 305 26.55 -9.13 1.64
CA SER A 305 27.54 -8.22 1.05
C SER A 305 28.63 -7.85 2.06
N LEU A 306 28.27 -7.62 3.32
CA LEU A 306 29.21 -7.32 4.41
C LEU A 306 30.12 -8.51 4.72
N ILE A 307 29.57 -9.73 4.75
CA ILE A 307 30.34 -10.96 4.94
C ILE A 307 31.31 -11.16 3.77
N ALA A 308 30.85 -10.98 2.53
CA ALA A 308 31.69 -11.08 1.35
C ALA A 308 32.83 -10.05 1.37
N PHE A 309 32.53 -8.80 1.74
CA PHE A 309 33.52 -7.75 1.92
C PHE A 309 34.58 -8.14 2.96
N GLY A 310 34.16 -8.65 4.13
CA GLY A 310 35.07 -9.08 5.19
C GLY A 310 35.99 -10.23 4.75
N LEU A 311 35.42 -11.28 4.15
CA LEU A 311 36.20 -12.45 3.71
C LEU A 311 37.19 -12.11 2.60
N VAL A 312 36.75 -11.41 1.55
CA VAL A 312 37.63 -11.00 0.45
C VAL A 312 38.65 -9.97 0.93
N GLY A 313 38.26 -9.08 1.85
CA GLY A 313 39.16 -8.15 2.53
C GLY A 313 40.28 -8.86 3.28
N LEU A 314 39.96 -9.87 4.08
CA LEU A 314 40.95 -10.67 4.80
C LEU A 314 41.92 -11.38 3.85
N ILE A 315 41.41 -12.00 2.79
CA ILE A 315 42.22 -12.70 1.79
C ILE A 315 43.17 -11.71 1.10
N THR A 316 42.64 -10.62 0.53
CA THR A 316 43.43 -9.64 -0.22
C THR A 316 44.45 -8.93 0.67
N PHE A 317 44.08 -8.62 1.91
CA PHE A 317 44.99 -8.04 2.89
C PHE A 317 46.10 -9.02 3.31
N SER A 318 45.81 -10.32 3.43
CA SER A 318 46.85 -11.32 3.74
C SER A 318 47.92 -11.39 2.65
N PHE A 319 47.53 -11.31 1.37
CA PHE A 319 48.47 -11.22 0.25
C PHE A 319 49.29 -9.92 0.27
N TYR A 320 48.67 -8.80 0.65
CA TYR A 320 49.38 -7.54 0.84
C TYR A 320 50.46 -7.66 1.92
N ILE A 321 50.13 -8.21 3.10
CA ILE A 321 51.09 -8.41 4.18
C ILE A 321 52.24 -9.30 3.73
N PHE A 322 51.94 -10.44 3.10
CA PHE A 322 52.96 -11.35 2.59
C PHE A 322 53.90 -10.65 1.61
N TRP A 323 53.36 -9.87 0.66
CA TRP A 323 54.15 -9.12 -0.30
C TRP A 323 55.03 -8.04 0.35
N VAL A 324 54.50 -7.31 1.34
CA VAL A 324 55.28 -6.33 2.10
C VAL A 324 56.43 -7.00 2.86
N ALA A 325 56.16 -8.15 3.49
CA ALA A 325 57.17 -8.93 4.21
C ALA A 325 58.27 -9.46 3.27
N GLU A 326 57.88 -10.00 2.10
CA GLU A 326 58.81 -10.49 1.08
C GLU A 326 59.71 -9.35 0.55
N ASN A 327 59.15 -8.18 0.23
CA ASN A 327 59.96 -7.03 -0.20
C ASN A 327 60.93 -6.58 0.88
N ALA A 328 60.48 -6.48 2.14
CA ALA A 328 61.35 -6.09 3.25
C ALA A 328 62.49 -7.11 3.45
N TYR A 329 62.22 -8.40 3.24
CA TYR A 329 63.25 -9.45 3.28
C TYR A 329 64.23 -9.33 2.09
N ASN A 330 63.73 -9.14 0.87
CA ASN A 330 64.53 -9.02 -0.34
C ASN A 330 65.41 -7.76 -0.33
N GLU A 331 64.92 -6.64 0.17
CA GLU A 331 65.72 -5.42 0.37
C GLU A 331 66.86 -5.64 1.37
N LYS A 332 66.58 -6.32 2.50
CA LYS A 332 67.61 -6.70 3.48
C LYS A 332 68.64 -7.65 2.89
N ALA A 333 68.22 -8.63 2.08
CA ALA A 333 69.10 -9.59 1.42
C ALA A 333 69.98 -8.92 0.34
N ALA A 334 69.40 -8.05 -0.48
CA ALA A 334 70.12 -7.28 -1.49
C ALA A 334 71.13 -6.31 -0.87
N GLY A 335 70.74 -5.64 0.23
CA GLY A 335 71.65 -4.80 1.03
C GLY A 335 72.85 -5.59 1.54
N LYS A 336 72.63 -6.77 2.14
CA LYS A 336 73.71 -7.66 2.59
C LYS A 336 74.62 -8.13 1.46
N ALA A 337 74.07 -8.46 0.29
CA ALA A 337 74.85 -8.87 -0.89
C ALA A 337 75.74 -7.74 -1.43
N LYS A 338 75.23 -6.50 -1.45
CA LYS A 338 75.99 -5.31 -1.89
C LYS A 338 77.15 -5.00 -0.94
N THR A 339 76.94 -5.10 0.38
CA THR A 339 78.00 -4.93 1.39
C THR A 339 79.08 -6.02 1.29
N LYS A 340 78.71 -7.25 0.96
CA LYS A 340 79.67 -8.36 0.76
C LYS A 340 80.52 -8.20 -0.50
N ARG A 341 79.97 -7.58 -1.56
CA ARG A 341 80.69 -7.25 -2.81
C ARG A 341 81.65 -6.07 -2.66
N LEU A 342 81.35 -5.12 -1.78
CA LEU A 342 82.23 -3.97 -1.46
C LEU A 342 83.40 -4.33 -0.52
N ARG A 343 83.36 -5.51 0.10
CA ARG A 343 84.41 -6.04 1.01
C ARG A 343 85.34 -7.06 0.35
N LYS A 344 85.10 -7.42 -0.91
CA LYS A 344 86.02 -8.15 -1.78
C LYS A 344 86.66 -7.13 -2.72
#